data_AF-A0A847YWP0-F1
#
_entry.id   AF-A0A847YWP0-F1
#
_cell.length_a   1.000
_cell.length_b   1.000
_cell.length_c   1.000
_cell.angle_alpha   90.00
_cell.angle_beta   90.00
_cell.angle_gamma   90.00
#
_symmetry.space_group_name_H-M   'P 1'
#
loop_
_entity.id
_entity.type
_entity.pdbx_description
1 polymer ?
#
loop_
_entity_poly.entity_id
_entity_poly.type
_entity_poly.pdbx_seq_one_letter_code
_entity_poly.pdbx_strand_id
1 'polypeptide(L)'
;MSKVCQNCGKTVMRGNKVARARQELTYRAPKVFKPNLHTARIMQPDGSKIKMTLCTKCLRMMKQYAAKAMAEQAAQTPKSK
;
A
#
# COMPACT_ATOMS: atom_id res chain seq x y z
N MET A 1 -12.25 -8.78 -9.66
CA MET A 1 -11.51 -8.30 -8.48
C MET A 1 -11.89 -6.86 -8.19
N SER A 2 -12.44 -6.60 -7.00
CA SER A 2 -12.73 -5.25 -6.50
C SER A 2 -11.43 -4.45 -6.46
N LYS A 3 -11.39 -3.25 -7.08
CA LYS A 3 -10.20 -2.37 -7.09
C LYS A 3 -10.08 -1.61 -5.77
N VAL A 4 -10.09 -2.35 -4.67
CA VAL A 4 -10.11 -1.84 -3.32
C VAL A 4 -8.94 -2.44 -2.55
N CYS A 5 -8.17 -1.59 -1.87
CA CYS A 5 -7.16 -2.07 -0.94
C CYS A 5 -7.85 -2.64 0.31
N GLN A 6 -7.53 -3.87 0.69
CA GLN A 6 -8.16 -4.53 1.84
C GLN A 6 -7.73 -3.93 3.19
N ASN A 7 -6.57 -3.27 3.26
CA ASN A 7 -6.08 -2.64 4.51
C ASN A 7 -6.56 -1.19 4.69
N CYS A 8 -6.56 -0.36 3.63
CA CYS A 8 -6.86 1.06 3.75
C CYS A 8 -8.11 1.52 2.98
N GLY A 9 -8.85 0.60 2.35
CA GLY A 9 -10.09 0.90 1.64
C GLY A 9 -9.92 1.75 0.38
N LYS A 10 -8.70 2.06 -0.07
CA LYS A 10 -8.49 2.91 -1.26
C LYS A 10 -9.19 2.36 -2.49
N THR A 11 -10.05 3.19 -3.07
CA THR A 11 -10.85 2.87 -4.26
C THR A 11 -10.33 3.64 -5.48
N VAL A 12 -11.03 3.45 -6.59
CA VAL A 12 -10.76 4.13 -7.86
C VAL A 12 -11.20 5.58 -7.75
N MET A 13 -10.31 6.53 -8.03
CA MET A 13 -10.66 7.95 -8.06
C MET A 13 -11.02 8.37 -9.48
N ARG A 14 -12.04 9.22 -9.62
CA ARG A 14 -12.42 9.85 -10.89
C ARG A 14 -11.91 11.29 -10.87
N GLY A 15 -11.34 11.73 -11.98
CA GLY A 15 -10.92 13.11 -12.16
C GLY A 15 -10.69 13.39 -13.63
N ASN A 16 -10.08 14.53 -13.96
CA ASN A 16 -9.80 14.89 -15.35
C ASN A 16 -8.29 14.91 -15.61
N LYS A 17 -7.88 14.41 -16.77
CA LYS A 17 -6.56 14.73 -17.32
C LYS A 17 -6.65 16.16 -17.84
N VAL A 18 -5.86 17.04 -17.24
CA VAL A 18 -5.78 18.46 -17.59
C VAL A 18 -4.46 18.66 -18.33
N ALA A 19 -4.50 19.04 -19.60
CA ALA A 19 -3.32 19.47 -20.35
C ALA A 19 -3.28 20.99 -20.38
N ARG A 20 -2.08 21.54 -20.18
CA ARG A 20 -1.81 22.98 -20.26
C ARG A 20 -0.65 23.23 -21.20
N ALA A 21 -0.72 24.30 -21.97
CA ALA A 21 0.39 24.85 -22.73
C ALA A 21 0.71 26.23 -22.18
N ARG A 22 1.93 26.41 -21.63
CA ARG A 22 2.29 27.57 -20.81
C ARG A 22 1.28 27.78 -19.66
N GLN A 23 0.51 28.85 -19.70
CA GLN A 23 -0.50 29.20 -18.68
C GLN A 23 -1.93 28.81 -19.10
N GLU A 24 -2.15 28.51 -20.37
CA GLU A 24 -3.48 28.23 -20.90
C GLU A 24 -3.85 26.76 -20.81
N LEU A 25 -5.12 26.53 -20.52
CA LEU A 25 -5.72 25.22 -20.47
C LEU A 25 -6.14 24.79 -21.88
N THR A 26 -5.51 23.75 -22.42
CA THR A 26 -5.75 23.32 -23.80
C THR A 26 -6.71 22.14 -23.91
N TYR A 27 -6.72 21.25 -22.92
CA TYR A 27 -7.55 20.04 -22.99
C TYR A 27 -7.94 19.53 -21.60
N ARG A 28 -9.20 19.11 -21.48
CA ARG A 28 -9.73 18.37 -20.32
C ARG A 28 -10.45 17.13 -20.80
N ALA A 29 -10.00 15.96 -20.34
CA ALA A 29 -10.69 14.70 -20.57
C ALA A 29 -10.94 13.95 -19.27
N PRO A 30 -12.06 13.23 -19.16
CA PRO A 30 -12.30 12.35 -18.02
C PRO A 30 -11.21 11.27 -17.94
N LYS A 31 -10.65 11.08 -16.76
CA LYS A 31 -9.63 10.08 -16.46
C LYS A 31 -9.94 9.34 -15.16
N VAL A 32 -9.72 8.04 -15.20
CA VAL A 32 -9.86 7.16 -14.04
C VAL A 32 -8.49 6.90 -13.44
N PHE A 33 -8.31 7.27 -12.18
CA PHE A 33 -7.08 7.02 -11.43
C PHE A 33 -7.25 5.72 -10.63
N LYS A 34 -6.62 4.66 -11.12
CA LYS A 34 -6.63 3.35 -10.45
C LYS A 34 -5.57 3.33 -9.35
N PRO A 35 -5.86 2.80 -8.16
CA PRO A 35 -4.84 2.55 -7.15
C PRO A 35 -3.87 1.45 -7.63
N ASN A 36 -2.59 1.58 -7.28
CA ASN A 36 -1.57 0.56 -7.54
C ASN A 36 -1.74 -0.59 -6.53
N LEU A 37 -2.60 -1.54 -6.87
CA LEU A 37 -2.91 -2.72 -6.07
C LEU A 37 -2.05 -3.90 -6.51
N HIS A 38 -1.52 -4.63 -5.53
CA HIS A 38 -0.76 -5.85 -5.75
C HIS A 38 -1.26 -6.92 -4.77
N THR A 39 -1.25 -8.17 -5.23
CA THR A 39 -1.51 -9.35 -4.39
C THR A 39 -0.23 -9.71 -3.64
N ALA A 40 -0.27 -9.67 -2.31
CA ALA A 40 0.84 -10.07 -1.46
C ALA A 40 0.42 -11.16 -0.47
N ARG A 41 1.39 -11.98 -0.04
CA ARG A 41 1.22 -12.94 1.05
C ARG A 41 1.78 -12.34 2.32
N ILE A 42 0.96 -12.23 3.35
CA ILE A 42 1.32 -11.65 4.63
C ILE A 42 1.30 -12.75 5.68
N MET A 43 2.34 -12.76 6.52
CA MET A 43 2.42 -13.65 7.67
C MET A 43 1.62 -13.05 8.82
N GLN A 44 0.69 -13.83 9.37
CA GLN A 44 -0.03 -13.50 10.59
C GLN A 44 0.81 -13.82 11.84
N PRO A 45 0.46 -13.26 13.01
CA PRO A 45 1.07 -13.62 14.28
C PRO A 45 1.04 -15.13 14.54
N ASP A 46 -0.01 -15.80 14.07
CA ASP A 46 -0.24 -17.24 14.24
C ASP A 46 0.59 -18.10 13.26
N GLY A 47 1.51 -17.50 12.49
CA GLY A 47 2.37 -18.18 11.51
C GLY A 47 1.71 -18.49 10.17
N SER A 48 0.40 -18.28 10.04
CA SER A 48 -0.34 -18.50 8.79
C SER A 48 -0.01 -17.44 7.73
N LYS A 49 -0.10 -17.79 6.43
CA LYS A 49 0.12 -16.85 5.31
C LYS A 49 -1.19 -16.55 4.60
N ILE A 50 -1.67 -15.32 4.71
CA ILE A 50 -2.88 -14.87 4.01
C ILE A 50 -2.54 -14.13 2.73
N LYS A 51 -3.26 -14.47 1.65
CA LYS A 51 -3.23 -13.72 0.39
C LYS A 51 -4.19 -12.54 0.48
N MET A 52 -3.67 -11.33 0.26
CA MET A 52 -4.47 -10.12 0.33
C MET A 52 -4.06 -9.08 -0.71
N THR A 53 -5.03 -8.30 -1.18
CA THR A 53 -4.83 -7.25 -2.19
C THR A 53 -4.56 -5.92 -1.51
N LEU A 54 -3.33 -5.43 -1.68
CA LEU A 54 -2.83 -4.25 -0.99
C LEU A 54 -2.32 -3.18 -1.94
N CYS A 55 -2.45 -1.92 -1.54
CA CYS A 55 -1.79 -0.83 -2.24
C CYS A 55 -0.30 -0.74 -1.90
N THR A 56 0.49 -0.13 -2.78
CA THR A 56 1.94 0.08 -2.57
C THR A 56 2.29 0.78 -1.26
N LYS A 57 1.48 1.75 -0.79
CA LYS A 57 1.71 2.41 0.51
C LYS A 57 1.58 1.42 1.68
N CYS A 58 0.56 0.56 1.67
CA CYS A 58 0.36 -0.46 2.70
C CYS A 58 1.50 -1.48 2.68
N LEU A 59 1.93 -1.94 1.51
CA LEU A 59 3.07 -2.86 1.40
C LEU A 59 4.36 -2.28 1.98
N ARG A 60 4.61 -0.99 1.74
CA ARG A 60 5.76 -0.29 2.33
C ARG A 60 5.67 -0.24 3.85
N MET A 61 4.51 0.11 4.40
CA MET A 61 4.30 0.16 5.85
C MET A 61 4.47 -1.22 6.50
N MET A 62 3.91 -2.26 5.91
CA MET A 62 4.05 -3.64 6.40
C MET A 62 5.50 -4.08 6.51
N LYS A 63 6.32 -3.76 5.50
CA LYS A 63 7.77 -4.04 5.54
C LYS A 63 8.47 -3.28 6.66
N GLN A 64 8.10 -2.01 6.88
CA GLN A 64 8.68 -1.19 7.94
C GLN A 64 8.29 -1.71 9.33
N TYR A 65 7.03 -2.09 9.55
CA TYR A 65 6.59 -2.68 10.82
C TYR A 65 7.25 -4.03 11.07
N ALA A 66 7.38 -4.89 10.05
CA ALA A 66 8.10 -6.15 10.19
C ALA A 66 9.57 -5.93 10.59
N ALA A 67 10.26 -4.97 9.96
CA ALA A 67 11.64 -4.64 10.31
C ALA A 67 11.77 -4.08 11.74
N LYS A 68 10.82 -3.23 12.17
CA LYS A 68 10.77 -2.70 13.54
C LYS A 68 10.49 -3.79 14.57
N ALA A 69 9.51 -4.65 14.32
CA ALA A 69 9.17 -5.76 15.21
C ALA A 69 10.35 -6.72 15.39
N MET A 70 11.09 -7.01 14.31
CA MET A 70 12.31 -7.82 14.39
C MET A 70 13.43 -7.11 15.18
N ALA A 71 13.57 -5.79 15.05
CA ALA A 71 14.53 -5.02 15.84
C ALA A 71 14.16 -4.97 17.33
N GLU A 72 12.87 -4.83 17.66
CA GLU A 72 12.39 -4.87 19.05
C GLU A 72 12.56 -6.25 19.69
N GLN A 73 12.28 -7.33 18.96
CA GLN A 73 12.50 -8.70 19.44
C GLN A 73 13.99 -9.00 19.70
N ALA A 74 14.89 -8.43 18.90
CA ALA A 74 16.34 -8.54 19.13
C ALA A 74 16.82 -7.73 20.36
N ALA A 75 16.13 -6.65 20.71
CA ALA A 75 16.43 -5.88 21.92
C ALA A 75 15.88 -6.54 23.20
N GLN A 76 14.88 -7.42 23.08
CA GLN A 76 14.17 -8.05 24.19
C GLN A 76 14.73 -9.42 24.60
N THR A 77 15.81 -9.92 24.01
CA THR A 77 16.51 -11.10 24.55
C THR A 77 17.43 -10.65 25.68
N PRO A 78 17.06 -10.76 26.98
CA PRO A 78 18.03 -10.62 28.05
C PRO A 78 19.07 -11.72 27.84
N LYS A 79 20.35 -11.32 27.73
CA LYS A 79 21.49 -12.23 27.76
C LYS A 79 21.31 -13.15 28.97
N SER A 80 20.99 -14.41 28.71
CA SER A 80 21.03 -15.47 29.70
C SER A 80 22.45 -15.54 30.25
N LYS A 81 22.51 -15.53 31.58
CA LYS A 81 23.71 -15.69 32.41
C LYS A 81 24.46 -16.98 32.11
#